data_AF-A0A370IC30-F1
#
_entry.id   AF-A0A370IC30-F1
#
_cell.length_a   1.000
_cell.length_b   1.000
_cell.length_c   1.000
_cell.angle_alpha   90.00
_cell.angle_beta   90.00
_cell.angle_gamma   90.00
#
_symmetry.space_group_name_H-M   'P 1'
#
loop_
_entity.id
_entity.type
_entity.pdbx_description
1 polymer ?
#
loop_
_entity_poly.entity_id
_entity_poly.type
_entity_poly.pdbx_seq_one_letter_code
_entity_poly.pdbx_strand_id
1 'polypeptide(L)'
;MTTETSAGIPELTHVLEGELERFAVPGMAVGVVRDGHVVLARGFGLSDVGDGLLEWDRPVREYLPRLRLHDPIATELITARDLRCHRSGLPRHDFAWYANPELSRREMVEQRLRHLEPNRTFREVWQYNNLM
;
A
#
# COMPACT_ATOMS: atom_id res chain seq x y z
N MET A 1 -39.29 14.59 -1.42
CA MET A 1 -39.02 13.91 -0.14
C MET A 1 -37.69 13.21 -0.28
N THR A 2 -36.57 13.93 -0.04
CA THR A 2 -35.19 13.46 -0.28
C THR A 2 -34.25 14.30 0.59
N THR A 3 -34.21 14.04 1.90
CA THR A 3 -33.28 14.74 2.82
C THR A 3 -32.66 13.82 3.89
N GLU A 4 -32.97 12.53 3.93
CA GLU A 4 -32.42 11.62 4.96
C GLU A 4 -31.10 10.92 4.57
N THR A 5 -30.71 10.90 3.29
CA THR A 5 -29.61 10.05 2.83
C THR A 5 -28.21 10.55 3.25
N SER A 6 -28.05 11.83 3.62
CA SER A 6 -26.74 12.41 3.96
C SER A 6 -26.48 12.64 5.46
N ALA A 7 -27.46 12.34 6.33
CA ALA A 7 -27.48 12.78 7.72
C ALA A 7 -26.39 12.20 8.63
N GLY A 8 -25.60 11.22 8.17
CA GLY A 8 -24.46 10.64 8.91
C GLY A 8 -23.09 10.82 8.23
N ILE A 9 -23.04 11.49 7.07
CA ILE A 9 -21.80 11.70 6.30
C ILE A 9 -20.86 12.69 7.03
N PRO A 10 -21.33 13.80 7.63
CA PRO A 10 -20.47 14.70 8.39
C PRO A 10 -19.84 14.03 9.61
N GLU A 11 -20.61 13.25 10.37
CA GLU A 11 -20.13 12.48 11.52
C GLU A 11 -19.09 11.44 11.11
N LEU A 12 -19.34 10.73 10.00
CA LEU A 12 -18.39 9.79 9.43
C LEU A 12 -17.08 10.47 9.04
N THR A 13 -17.16 11.66 8.43
CA THR A 13 -15.97 12.43 8.03
C THR A 13 -15.10 12.76 9.25
N HIS A 14 -15.71 13.21 10.35
CA HIS A 14 -15.00 13.51 11.59
C HIS A 14 -14.35 12.26 12.21
N VAL A 15 -15.05 11.11 12.20
CA VAL A 15 -14.47 9.84 12.65
C VAL A 15 -13.28 9.45 11.78
N LEU A 16 -13.38 9.58 10.45
CA LEU A 16 -12.29 9.22 9.54
C LEU A 16 -11.05 10.08 9.76
N GLU A 17 -11.22 11.39 9.96
CA GLU A 17 -10.12 12.31 10.29
C GLU A 17 -9.48 11.96 11.64
N GLY A 18 -10.29 11.68 12.67
CA GLY A 18 -9.78 11.23 13.96
C GLY A 18 -9.03 9.89 13.90
N GLU A 19 -9.46 8.96 13.03
CA GLU A 19 -8.81 7.67 12.84
C GLU A 19 -7.50 7.80 12.04
N LEU A 20 -7.42 8.73 11.07
CA LEU A 20 -6.16 9.08 10.42
C LEU A 20 -5.11 9.54 11.45
N GLU A 21 -5.48 10.42 12.36
CA GLU A 21 -4.60 10.89 13.44
C GLU A 21 -4.24 9.76 14.41
N ARG A 22 -5.24 9.02 14.89
CA ARG A 22 -5.07 7.94 15.88
C ARG A 22 -4.11 6.85 15.42
N PHE A 23 -4.17 6.49 14.14
CA PHE A 23 -3.35 5.42 13.58
C PHE A 23 -2.13 5.93 12.81
N ALA A 24 -1.89 7.25 12.80
CA ALA A 24 -0.83 7.89 12.02
C ALA A 24 -0.85 7.43 10.55
N VAL A 25 -2.04 7.30 9.97
CA VAL A 25 -2.23 6.89 8.57
C VAL A 25 -2.10 8.15 7.71
N PRO A 26 -1.14 8.23 6.76
CA PRO A 26 -0.91 9.43 5.98
C PRO A 26 -2.12 9.84 5.14
N GLY A 27 -2.87 8.88 4.60
CA GLY A 27 -4.11 9.13 3.87
C GLY A 27 -4.95 7.88 3.66
N MET A 28 -6.24 8.09 3.36
CA MET A 28 -7.26 7.06 3.21
C MET A 28 -8.27 7.47 2.13
N ALA A 29 -8.60 6.57 1.21
CA ALA A 29 -9.71 6.77 0.28
C ALA A 29 -10.94 6.02 0.78
N VAL A 30 -12.09 6.69 0.85
CA VAL A 30 -13.35 6.12 1.35
C VAL A 30 -14.45 6.29 0.31
N GLY A 31 -15.10 5.17 0.00
CA GLY A 31 -16.33 5.11 -0.79
C GLY A 31 -17.47 4.54 0.06
N VAL A 32 -18.62 5.21 0.06
CA VAL A 32 -19.85 4.73 0.73
C VAL A 32 -20.94 4.64 -0.33
N VAL A 33 -21.55 3.46 -0.43
CA VAL A 33 -22.71 3.20 -1.29
C VAL A 33 -23.90 2.86 -0.42
N ARG A 34 -25.02 3.54 -0.62
CA ARG A 34 -26.29 3.27 0.04
C ARG A 34 -27.40 3.24 -1.00
N ASP A 35 -28.25 2.22 -0.95
CA ASP A 35 -29.38 2.04 -1.87
C ASP A 35 -28.98 2.08 -3.35
N GLY A 36 -27.83 1.51 -3.68
CA GLY A 36 -27.30 1.50 -5.05
C GLY A 36 -26.68 2.81 -5.53
N HIS A 37 -26.64 3.85 -4.68
CA HIS A 37 -26.06 5.14 -4.99
C HIS A 37 -24.79 5.41 -4.19
N VAL A 38 -23.77 5.97 -4.85
CA VAL A 38 -22.58 6.48 -4.16
C VAL A 38 -22.97 7.73 -3.37
N VAL A 39 -22.84 7.68 -2.05
CA VAL A 39 -23.16 8.79 -1.13
C VAL A 39 -21.91 9.47 -0.57
N LEU A 40 -20.75 8.82 -0.66
CA LEU A 40 -19.43 9.41 -0.40
C LEU A 40 -18.39 8.74 -1.32
N ALA A 41 -17.50 9.53 -1.93
CA ALA A 41 -16.31 9.04 -2.62
C ALA A 41 -15.23 10.10 -2.49
N ARG A 42 -14.37 9.97 -1.48
CA ARG A 42 -13.41 11.02 -1.10
C ARG A 42 -12.11 10.45 -0.55
N GLY A 43 -11.00 11.13 -0.84
CA GLY A 43 -9.71 10.95 -0.17
C GLY A 43 -9.57 11.84 1.07
N PHE A 44 -9.01 11.31 2.13
CA PHE A 44 -8.70 11.95 3.40
C PHE A 44 -7.20 11.85 3.67
N GLY A 45 -6.60 12.87 4.29
CA GLY A 45 -5.15 12.94 4.50
C GLY A 45 -4.34 13.20 3.22
N LEU A 46 -3.04 12.99 3.34
CA LEU A 46 -2.06 13.14 2.27
C LEU A 46 -2.04 11.91 1.36
N SER A 47 -2.34 12.15 0.08
CA SER A 47 -1.99 11.23 -1.00
C SER A 47 -0.71 11.76 -1.63
N ASP A 48 0.39 11.04 -1.42
CA ASP A 48 1.73 11.33 -1.96
C ASP A 48 1.74 11.60 -3.49
N VAL A 49 0.74 11.04 -4.18
CA VAL A 49 0.53 11.19 -5.62
C VAL A 49 0.11 12.60 -6.05
N GLY A 50 -0.54 13.38 -5.18
CA GLY A 50 -1.04 14.73 -5.51
C GLY A 50 0.05 15.80 -5.49
N ASP A 51 1.05 15.64 -4.60
CA ASP A 51 2.16 16.57 -4.42
C ASP A 51 3.41 16.17 -5.23
N GLY A 52 3.32 15.08 -6.00
CA GLY A 52 4.39 14.60 -6.88
C GLY A 52 5.55 13.90 -6.18
N LEU A 53 5.44 13.53 -4.90
CA LEU A 53 6.54 12.83 -4.20
C LEU A 53 6.56 11.32 -4.52
N LEU A 54 5.46 10.76 -5.06
CA LEU A 54 5.39 9.38 -5.55
C LEU A 54 4.58 9.24 -6.86
N GLU A 55 5.19 8.67 -7.89
CA GLU A 55 4.55 8.33 -9.17
C GLU A 55 4.32 6.82 -9.26
N TRP A 56 3.10 6.41 -9.62
CA TRP A 56 2.69 5.00 -9.61
C TRP A 56 3.55 4.06 -10.45
N ASP A 57 4.04 4.56 -11.57
CA ASP A 57 4.75 3.77 -12.59
C ASP A 57 6.25 4.09 -12.64
N ARG A 58 6.74 4.94 -11.73
CA ARG A 58 8.18 5.17 -11.56
C ARG A 58 8.80 4.03 -10.75
N PRO A 59 10.00 3.54 -11.12
CA PRO A 59 10.67 2.49 -10.37
C PRO A 59 10.93 2.87 -8.91
N VAL A 60 10.62 1.97 -7.99
CA VAL A 60 10.75 2.19 -6.54
C VAL A 60 12.19 2.51 -6.14
N ARG A 61 13.18 1.99 -6.87
CA ARG A 61 14.60 2.28 -6.62
C ARG A 61 14.97 3.77 -6.70
N GLU A 62 14.18 4.58 -7.39
CA GLU A 62 14.41 6.04 -7.44
C GLU A 62 14.05 6.71 -6.12
N TYR A 63 13.14 6.11 -5.35
CA TYR A 63 12.76 6.57 -4.00
C TYR A 63 13.53 5.84 -2.90
N LEU A 64 13.80 4.54 -3.10
CA LEU A 64 14.52 3.66 -2.17
C LEU A 64 15.75 3.02 -2.85
N PRO A 65 16.87 3.75 -3.01
CA PRO A 65 18.03 3.27 -3.78
C PRO A 65 18.71 2.01 -3.22
N ARG A 66 18.45 1.68 -1.94
CA ARG A 66 18.98 0.50 -1.25
C ARG A 66 18.08 -0.72 -1.34
N LEU A 67 16.85 -0.58 -1.84
CA LEU A 67 15.96 -1.73 -2.05
C LEU A 67 16.61 -2.68 -3.06
N ARG A 68 16.73 -3.95 -2.68
CA ARG A 68 17.16 -5.04 -3.56
C ARG A 68 16.23 -6.23 -3.33
N LEU A 69 15.74 -6.80 -4.42
CA LEU A 69 15.00 -8.05 -4.43
C LEU A 69 15.91 -9.17 -4.94
N HIS A 70 15.51 -10.41 -4.71
CA HIS A 70 16.24 -11.56 -5.23
C HIS A 70 16.23 -11.59 -6.77
N ASP A 71 15.12 -11.18 -7.40
CA ASP A 71 15.03 -11.02 -8.86
C ASP A 71 15.67 -9.69 -9.30
N PRO A 72 16.70 -9.71 -10.15
CA PRO A 72 17.35 -8.49 -10.63
C PRO A 72 16.45 -7.64 -11.52
N ILE A 73 15.54 -8.24 -12.29
CA ILE A 73 14.58 -7.50 -13.13
C ILE A 73 13.58 -6.78 -12.23
N ALA A 74 13.03 -7.46 -11.22
CA ALA A 74 12.11 -6.84 -10.27
C ALA A 74 12.82 -5.73 -9.48
N THR A 75 14.08 -5.93 -9.08
CA THR A 75 14.89 -4.89 -8.41
C THR A 75 14.96 -3.60 -9.23
N GLU A 76 15.12 -3.70 -10.54
CA GLU A 76 15.26 -2.55 -11.42
C GLU A 76 13.93 -1.89 -11.80
N LEU A 77 12.85 -2.66 -11.90
CA LEU A 77 11.62 -2.24 -12.58
C LEU A 77 10.38 -2.21 -11.70
N ILE A 78 10.43 -2.73 -10.47
CA ILE A 78 9.24 -2.74 -9.59
C ILE A 78 8.78 -1.33 -9.29
N THR A 79 7.47 -1.10 -9.42
CA THR A 79 6.84 0.21 -9.19
C THR A 79 5.92 0.19 -7.98
N ALA A 80 5.50 1.36 -7.50
CA ALA A 80 4.50 1.45 -6.44
C ALA A 80 3.18 0.74 -6.81
N ARG A 81 2.79 0.77 -8.10
CA ARG A 81 1.66 0.01 -8.62
C ARG A 81 1.86 -1.49 -8.46
N ASP A 82 3.05 -2.01 -8.76
CA ASP A 82 3.32 -3.45 -8.64
C ASP A 82 3.29 -3.95 -7.20
N LEU A 83 3.80 -3.16 -6.26
CA LEU A 83 3.74 -3.44 -4.82
C LEU A 83 2.28 -3.54 -4.37
N ARG A 84 1.47 -2.52 -4.69
CA ARG A 84 0.04 -2.45 -4.32
C ARG A 84 -0.83 -3.49 -5.02
N CYS A 85 -0.42 -3.93 -6.21
CA CYS A 85 -1.13 -4.95 -6.97
C CYS A 85 -0.56 -6.36 -6.78
N HIS A 86 0.37 -6.58 -5.84
CA HIS A 86 0.91 -7.90 -5.52
C HIS A 86 1.53 -8.64 -6.72
N ARG A 87 2.39 -7.95 -7.49
CA ARG A 87 2.99 -8.46 -8.74
C ARG A 87 4.50 -8.64 -8.71
N SER A 88 5.10 -8.74 -7.52
CA SER A 88 6.55 -8.90 -7.36
C SER A 88 7.07 -10.30 -7.68
N GLY A 89 6.21 -11.31 -7.71
CA GLY A 89 6.59 -12.73 -7.84
C GLY A 89 6.97 -13.40 -6.51
N LEU A 90 6.94 -12.65 -5.40
CA LEU A 90 7.28 -13.15 -4.07
C LEU A 90 6.07 -13.76 -3.35
N PRO A 91 6.15 -15.03 -2.91
CA PRO A 91 5.09 -15.63 -2.11
C PRO A 91 5.08 -15.05 -0.70
N ARG A 92 4.05 -15.42 0.05
CA ARG A 92 3.96 -15.09 1.46
C ARG A 92 5.18 -15.59 2.23
N HIS A 93 5.92 -14.67 2.85
CA HIS A 93 7.08 -14.93 3.70
C HIS A 93 6.88 -14.44 5.14
N ASP A 94 5.67 -14.59 5.67
CA ASP A 94 5.30 -14.01 6.98
C ASP A 94 6.21 -14.48 8.13
N PHE A 95 6.75 -15.70 8.07
CA PHE A 95 7.70 -16.19 9.05
C PHE A 95 9.00 -15.36 9.12
N ALA A 96 9.42 -14.69 8.05
CA ALA A 96 10.56 -13.79 8.07
C ALA A 96 10.35 -12.63 9.05
N TRP A 97 9.10 -12.19 9.22
CA TRP A 97 8.71 -11.18 10.20
C TRP A 97 8.48 -11.81 11.58
N TYR A 98 7.64 -12.84 11.70
CA TYR A 98 7.26 -13.41 13.00
C TYR A 98 8.42 -14.02 13.78
N ALA A 99 9.42 -14.60 13.09
CA ALA A 99 10.58 -15.18 13.74
C ALA A 99 11.65 -14.14 14.14
N ASN A 100 11.47 -12.85 13.80
CA ASN A 100 12.47 -11.80 14.03
C ASN A 100 11.80 -10.53 14.61
N PRO A 101 11.28 -10.57 15.86
CA PRO A 101 10.53 -9.45 16.44
C PRO A 101 11.35 -8.15 16.60
N GLU A 102 12.67 -8.26 16.72
CA GLU A 102 13.59 -7.12 16.84
C GLU A 102 14.00 -6.52 15.48
N LEU A 103 13.63 -7.17 14.36
CA LEU A 103 14.01 -6.71 13.02
C LEU A 103 13.23 -5.45 12.66
N SER A 104 13.94 -4.35 12.44
CA SER A 104 13.29 -3.12 12.00
C SER A 104 12.76 -3.25 10.56
N ARG A 105 11.72 -2.46 10.24
CA ARG A 105 11.18 -2.37 8.86
C ARG A 105 12.27 -2.00 7.85
N ARG A 106 13.17 -1.09 8.22
CA ARG A 106 14.28 -0.66 7.37
C ARG A 106 15.22 -1.82 7.07
N GLU A 107 15.58 -2.62 8.08
CA GLU A 107 16.43 -3.79 7.88
C GLU A 107 15.73 -4.88 7.06
N MET A 108 14.42 -5.07 7.25
CA MET A 108 13.64 -5.97 6.39
C MET A 108 13.79 -5.57 4.92
N VAL A 109 13.51 -4.29 4.60
CA VAL A 109 13.51 -3.76 3.22
C VAL A 109 14.92 -3.68 2.62
N GLU A 110 15.89 -3.13 3.35
CA GLU A 110 17.25 -2.90 2.85
C GLU A 110 18.14 -4.15 2.91
N GLN A 111 17.83 -5.12 3.79
CA GLN A 111 18.76 -6.22 4.08
C GLN A 111 18.20 -7.63 3.94
N ARG A 112 16.89 -7.84 4.15
CA ARG A 112 16.30 -9.18 4.17
C ARG A 112 15.57 -9.55 2.88
N LEU A 113 14.82 -8.61 2.28
CA LEU A 113 14.04 -8.87 1.06
C LEU A 113 14.87 -9.48 -0.09
N ARG A 114 16.13 -9.08 -0.22
CA ARG A 114 17.05 -9.60 -1.26
C ARG A 114 17.32 -11.12 -1.18
N HIS A 115 17.03 -11.74 -0.04
CA HIS A 115 17.26 -13.18 0.20
C HIS A 115 15.98 -14.01 0.07
N LEU A 116 14.83 -13.37 -0.19
CA LEU A 116 13.57 -14.08 -0.35
C LEU A 116 13.41 -14.50 -1.80
N GLU A 117 13.33 -15.80 -2.06
CA GLU A 117 13.20 -16.34 -3.41
C GLU A 117 11.77 -16.17 -3.94
N PRO A 118 11.59 -15.61 -5.15
CA PRO A 118 10.29 -15.59 -5.80
C PRO A 118 9.92 -16.99 -6.29
N ASN A 119 8.64 -17.32 -6.28
CA ASN A 119 8.14 -18.58 -6.85
C ASN A 119 7.44 -18.39 -8.20
N ARG A 120 7.34 -17.14 -8.66
CA ARG A 120 6.77 -16.72 -9.95
C ARG A 120 7.63 -15.62 -10.53
N THR A 121 7.58 -15.47 -11.85
CA THR A 121 8.28 -14.39 -12.52
C THR A 121 7.61 -13.04 -12.25
N PHE A 122 8.40 -11.97 -12.31
CA PHE A 122 7.91 -10.61 -12.08
C PHE A 122 6.71 -10.28 -13.01
N ARG A 123 5.61 -9.78 -12.43
CA ARG A 123 4.33 -9.44 -13.08
C ARG A 123 3.55 -10.60 -13.73
N GLU A 124 3.94 -11.84 -13.50
CA GLU A 124 3.25 -13.00 -14.09
C GLU A 124 1.85 -13.21 -13.52
N VAL A 125 1.73 -13.15 -12.19
CA VAL A 125 0.49 -13.42 -11.47
C VAL A 125 0.32 -12.44 -10.31
N TRP A 126 -0.93 -12.28 -9.86
CA TRP A 126 -1.23 -11.68 -8.57
C TRP A 126 -0.93 -12.66 -7.44
N GLN A 127 -0.18 -12.24 -6.42
CA GLN A 127 0.15 -13.08 -5.26
C GLN A 127 0.31 -12.25 -3.98
N TYR A 128 -0.67 -12.37 -3.08
CA TYR A 128 -0.69 -11.64 -1.81
C TYR A 128 0.62 -11.80 -1.02
N ASN A 129 1.21 -10.66 -0.65
CA ASN A 129 2.47 -10.58 0.07
C ASN A 129 2.43 -9.38 1.03
N ASN A 130 2.69 -9.60 2.32
CA ASN A 130 2.66 -8.57 3.36
C ASN A 130 3.92 -7.68 3.41
N LEU A 131 4.97 -8.05 2.68
CA LEU A 131 6.27 -7.39 2.70
C LEU A 131 6.46 -6.39 1.54
N MET A 132 5.44 -6.22 0.71
CA MET A 132 5.40 -5.35 -0.49
C MET A 132 4.38 -4.24 -0.26
#